data_AF-A0A8T3M6L5-F1
#
_entry.id   AF-A0A8T3M6L5-F1
#
_cell.length_a   1.000
_cell.length_b   1.000
_cell.length_c   1.000
_cell.angle_alpha   90.00
_cell.angle_beta   90.00
_cell.angle_gamma   90.00
#
_symmetry.space_group_name_H-M   'P 1'
#
loop_
_entity.id
_entity.type
_entity.pdbx_description
1 polymer ?
#
loop_
_entity_poly.entity_id
_entity_poly.type
_entity_poly.pdbx_seq_one_letter_code
_entity_poly.pdbx_strand_id
1 'polypeptide(L)'
;MSARQGWLFRNRAGGEPVGYGYAHPSGRVGPVATTEPGWLDAALAHLFGAVAPSDAWQLHVPGASPVLPALMRGGFRLDDAPILWCASSDGPAFDRYLLGSFAIL
;
A
#
# COMPACT_ATOMS: atom_id res chain seq x y z
N MET A 1 -7.51 11.30 20.23
CA MET A 1 -6.81 10.84 19.01
C MET A 1 -6.95 9.33 18.95
N SER A 2 -7.59 8.79 17.92
CA SER A 2 -7.72 7.32 17.78
C SER A 2 -6.36 6.73 17.39
N ALA A 3 -5.95 5.63 18.00
CA ALA A 3 -4.68 4.99 17.71
C ALA A 3 -4.76 4.16 16.41
N ARG A 4 -3.60 3.90 15.79
CA ARG A 4 -3.50 2.99 14.64
C ARG A 4 -3.89 1.57 15.07
N GLN A 5 -4.78 0.94 14.31
CA GLN A 5 -5.23 -0.42 14.55
C GLN A 5 -4.40 -1.39 13.70
N GLY A 6 -4.13 -2.58 14.24
CA GLY A 6 -3.27 -3.59 13.61
C GLY A 6 -3.98 -4.93 13.50
N TRP A 7 -3.71 -5.63 12.41
CA TRP A 7 -4.24 -6.96 12.11
C TRP A 7 -3.11 -7.91 11.78
N LEU A 8 -3.20 -9.13 12.31
CA LEU A 8 -2.34 -10.26 11.96
C LEU A 8 -3.13 -11.20 11.06
N PHE A 9 -2.67 -11.37 9.82
CA PHE A 9 -3.29 -12.29 8.87
C PHE A 9 -2.77 -13.70 9.11
N ARG A 10 -3.65 -14.70 9.03
CA ARG A 10 -3.32 -16.11 9.25
C ARG A 10 -3.82 -16.99 8.11
N ASN A 11 -3.05 -18.02 7.75
CA ASN A 11 -3.48 -19.03 6.79
C ASN A 11 -4.68 -19.80 7.37
N ARG A 12 -5.75 -19.93 6.60
CA ARG A 12 -6.94 -20.69 7.00
C ARG A 12 -6.66 -22.17 7.26
N ALA A 13 -5.72 -22.76 6.52
CA ALA A 13 -5.43 -24.20 6.59
C ALA A 13 -4.64 -24.60 7.86
N GLY A 14 -3.81 -23.71 8.40
CA GLY A 14 -2.88 -24.04 9.48
C GLY A 14 -2.75 -22.99 10.59
N GLY A 15 -3.42 -21.84 10.49
CA GLY A 15 -3.34 -20.77 11.49
C GLY A 15 -2.03 -19.99 11.50
N GLU A 16 -1.04 -20.38 10.70
CA GLU A 16 0.26 -19.72 10.67
C GLU A 16 0.18 -18.26 10.22
N PRO A 17 0.96 -17.34 10.81
CA PRO A 17 1.03 -15.94 10.37
C PRO A 17 1.50 -15.84 8.91
N VAL A 18 0.75 -15.09 8.12
CA VAL A 18 1.00 -14.89 6.69
C VAL A 18 1.27 -13.44 6.31
N GLY A 19 1.11 -12.53 7.28
CA GLY A 19 1.34 -11.11 7.11
C GLY A 19 0.73 -10.31 8.23
N TYR A 20 0.94 -8.99 8.17
CA TYR A 20 0.31 -8.04 9.05
C TYR A 20 0.01 -6.74 8.31
N GLY A 21 -0.87 -5.94 8.88
CA GLY A 21 -1.23 -4.65 8.33
C GLY A 21 -1.76 -3.71 9.38
N TYR A 22 -1.63 -2.42 9.11
CA TYR A 22 -2.15 -1.37 9.97
C TYR A 22 -3.03 -0.41 9.19
N ALA A 23 -4.06 0.11 9.83
CA ALA A 23 -4.90 1.17 9.31
C ALA A 23 -5.21 2.19 10.41
N HIS A 24 -5.39 3.45 10.02
CA HIS A 24 -5.71 4.54 10.90
C HIS A 24 -7.00 5.22 10.42
N PRO A 25 -7.90 5.68 11.32
CA PRO A 25 -9.14 6.38 10.93
C PRO A 25 -8.97 7.65 10.11
N SER A 26 -7.75 8.19 9.99
CA SER A 26 -7.45 9.28 9.05
C SER A 26 -7.24 8.80 7.60
N GLY A 27 -7.46 7.52 7.28
CA GLY A 27 -7.21 6.96 5.95
C GLY A 27 -5.76 6.53 5.69
N ARG A 28 -4.85 6.63 6.66
CA ARG A 28 -3.47 6.13 6.48
C ARG A 28 -3.40 4.62 6.65
N VAL A 29 -2.98 3.91 5.61
CA VAL A 29 -2.73 2.47 5.62
C VAL A 29 -1.23 2.21 5.62
N GLY A 30 -0.82 1.23 6.41
CA GLY A 30 0.55 0.77 6.48
C GLY A 30 1.21 0.94 7.86
N PRO A 31 2.34 0.24 8.10
CA PRO A 31 2.99 -0.69 7.19
C PRO A 31 2.12 -1.93 6.89
N VAL A 32 2.33 -2.54 5.72
CA VAL A 32 1.69 -3.80 5.31
C VAL A 32 2.79 -4.71 4.80
N ALA A 33 2.81 -5.96 5.27
CA ALA A 33 3.75 -6.97 4.82
C ALA A 33 3.06 -8.32 4.75
N THR A 34 3.36 -9.08 3.71
CA THR A 34 2.91 -10.47 3.53
C THR A 34 4.12 -11.34 3.21
N THR A 35 4.06 -12.62 3.57
CA THR A 35 5.17 -13.55 3.25
C THR A 35 5.19 -13.94 1.79
N GLU A 36 4.04 -13.88 1.10
CA GLU A 36 3.88 -14.18 -0.33
C GLU A 36 3.35 -12.95 -1.08
N PRO A 37 3.85 -12.65 -2.31
CA PRO A 37 3.39 -11.51 -3.11
C PRO A 37 1.88 -11.54 -3.41
N GLY A 38 1.31 -12.73 -3.63
CA GLY A 38 -0.10 -12.89 -3.98
C GLY A 38 -1.10 -12.55 -2.87
N TRP A 39 -0.62 -12.24 -1.66
CA TRP A 39 -1.50 -11.93 -0.51
C TRP A 39 -1.66 -10.45 -0.24
N LEU A 40 -0.86 -9.59 -0.88
CA LEU A 40 -0.85 -8.16 -0.61
C LEU A 40 -2.19 -7.50 -0.97
N ASP A 41 -2.82 -7.90 -2.07
CA ASP A 41 -4.11 -7.38 -2.52
C ASP A 41 -5.23 -7.69 -1.50
N ALA A 42 -5.27 -8.93 -1.00
CA ALA A 42 -6.24 -9.35 0.00
C ALA A 42 -6.04 -8.65 1.34
N ALA A 43 -4.77 -8.48 1.75
CA ALA A 43 -4.43 -7.73 2.96
C ALA A 43 -4.90 -6.26 2.86
N LEU A 44 -4.64 -5.59 1.74
CA LEU A 44 -5.08 -4.21 1.51
C LEU A 44 -6.61 -4.09 1.44
N ALA A 45 -7.28 -5.01 0.75
CA ALA A 45 -8.75 -5.04 0.70
C ALA A 45 -9.36 -5.15 2.10
N HIS A 46 -8.80 -5.99 2.98
CA HIS A 46 -9.23 -6.06 4.37
C HIS A 46 -9.05 -4.73 5.10
N LEU A 47 -7.86 -4.11 4.98
CA LEU A 47 -7.55 -2.86 5.70
C LEU A 47 -8.45 -1.69 5.25
N PHE A 48 -8.79 -1.62 3.96
CA PHE A 48 -9.75 -0.63 3.44
C PHE A 48 -11.18 -0.87 3.94
N GLY A 49 -11.54 -2.11 4.28
CA GLY A 49 -12.84 -2.44 4.88
C GLY A 49 -12.85 -2.34 6.42
N ALA A 50 -11.70 -2.42 7.06
CA ALA A 50 -11.59 -2.52 8.52
C ALA A 50 -11.76 -1.18 9.25
N VAL A 51 -11.57 -0.07 8.53
CA VAL A 51 -11.70 1.28 9.07
C VAL A 51 -12.47 2.14 8.09
N ALA A 52 -13.42 2.94 8.58
CA ALA A 52 -14.03 4.01 7.79
C ALA A 52 -13.15 5.27 7.94
N PRO A 53 -12.48 5.73 6.88
CA PRO A 53 -11.61 6.89 6.98
C PRO A 53 -12.46 8.16 7.07
N SER A 54 -11.98 9.16 7.82
CA SER A 54 -12.61 10.48 7.88
C SER A 54 -12.39 11.31 6.61
N ASP A 55 -11.49 10.88 5.74
CA ASP A 55 -11.02 11.55 4.53
C ASP A 55 -10.59 10.48 3.49
N ALA A 56 -9.75 10.81 2.52
CA ALA A 56 -9.19 9.90 1.52
C ALA A 56 -8.24 8.84 2.10
N TRP A 57 -8.09 7.73 1.37
CA TRP A 57 -7.09 6.71 1.66
C TRP A 57 -5.69 7.15 1.19
N GLN A 58 -4.69 6.93 2.04
CA GLN A 58 -3.27 7.18 1.75
C GLN A 58 -2.43 5.94 2.08
N LEU A 59 -1.60 5.53 1.14
CA LEU A 59 -0.70 4.38 1.27
C LEU A 59 0.63 4.70 0.58
N HIS A 60 1.75 4.41 1.25
CA HIS A 60 3.05 4.42 0.58
C HIS A 60 3.27 3.10 -0.15
N VAL A 61 3.44 3.17 -1.46
CA VAL A 61 3.69 2.01 -2.32
C VAL A 61 5.06 2.16 -2.96
N PRO A 62 6.01 1.24 -2.75
CA PRO A 62 7.27 1.23 -3.49
C PRO A 62 6.99 1.12 -5.00
N GLY A 63 7.65 1.92 -5.84
CA GLY A 63 7.29 2.13 -7.24
C GLY A 63 7.26 0.87 -8.14
N ALA A 64 7.90 -0.23 -7.73
CA ALA A 64 7.87 -1.52 -8.44
C ALA A 64 6.85 -2.51 -7.87
N SER A 65 5.97 -2.09 -6.95
CA SER A 65 5.04 -3.01 -6.29
C SER A 65 3.97 -3.54 -7.25
N PRO A 66 3.70 -4.85 -7.29
CA PRO A 66 2.72 -5.45 -8.18
C PRO A 66 1.27 -5.01 -7.87
N VAL A 67 1.02 -4.40 -6.71
CA VAL A 67 -0.31 -3.92 -6.30
C VAL A 67 -0.69 -2.58 -6.94
N LEU A 68 0.27 -1.83 -7.48
CA LEU A 68 0.03 -0.49 -8.03
C LEU A 68 -1.09 -0.49 -9.09
N PRO A 69 -1.15 -1.40 -10.07
CA PRO A 69 -2.25 -1.44 -11.04
C PRO A 69 -3.62 -1.71 -10.41
N ALA A 70 -3.68 -2.53 -9.35
CA ALA A 70 -4.93 -2.82 -8.65
C ALA A 70 -5.45 -1.59 -7.88
N LEU A 71 -4.54 -0.87 -7.22
CA LEU A 71 -4.87 0.40 -6.55
C LEU A 71 -5.36 1.46 -7.54
N MET A 72 -4.71 1.58 -8.69
CA MET A 72 -5.12 2.53 -9.73
C MET A 72 -6.52 2.23 -10.29
N ARG A 73 -6.86 0.95 -10.49
CA ARG A 73 -8.23 0.54 -10.85
C ARG A 73 -9.24 0.77 -9.72
N GLY A 74 -8.78 0.71 -8.46
CA GLY A 74 -9.56 1.03 -7.27
C GLY A 74 -9.82 2.53 -7.06
N GLY A 75 -9.39 3.39 -7.99
CA GLY A 75 -9.62 4.84 -7.92
C GLY A 75 -8.62 5.58 -7.04
N PHE A 76 -7.56 4.93 -6.56
CA PHE A 76 -6.47 5.64 -5.90
C PHE A 76 -5.82 6.60 -6.89
N ARG A 77 -5.20 7.66 -6.37
CA ARG A 77 -4.38 8.59 -7.16
C ARG A 77 -2.96 8.53 -6.64
N LEU A 78 -2.00 8.73 -7.54
CA LEU A 78 -0.64 9.01 -7.13
C LEU A 78 -0.63 10.42 -6.52
N ASP A 79 -0.32 10.47 -5.24
CA ASP A 79 -0.16 11.71 -4.48
C ASP A 79 1.31 11.85 -4.10
N ASP A 80 1.78 13.10 -4.10
CA ASP A 80 3.18 13.47 -3.86
C ASP A 80 4.19 12.98 -4.92
N ALA A 81 5.39 13.54 -4.91
CA ALA A 81 6.48 13.14 -5.80
C ALA A 81 6.93 11.70 -5.48
N PRO A 82 7.32 10.90 -6.48
CA PRO A 82 7.82 9.54 -6.25
C PRO A 82 9.11 9.56 -5.42
N ILE A 83 9.13 8.79 -4.33
CA ILE A 83 10.26 8.69 -3.40
C ILE A 83 10.96 7.34 -3.58
N LEU A 84 12.28 7.36 -3.77
CA LEU A 84 13.13 6.17 -3.78
C LEU A 84 13.53 5.77 -2.35
N TRP A 85 13.22 4.53 -1.96
CA TRP A 85 13.58 3.97 -0.65
C TRP A 85 14.65 2.87 -0.82
N CYS A 86 15.81 3.03 -0.16
CA CYS A 86 16.88 2.03 -0.06
C CYS A 86 17.40 1.45 -1.39
N ALA A 87 17.75 2.28 -2.37
CA ALA A 87 18.35 1.83 -3.62
C ALA A 87 19.85 1.50 -3.47
N SER A 88 20.27 0.32 -3.96
CA SER A 88 21.69 -0.09 -4.11
C SER A 88 22.17 -0.07 -5.57
N SER A 89 21.37 0.49 -6.47
CA SER A 89 21.63 0.64 -7.91
C SER A 89 21.39 2.10 -8.33
N ASP A 90 22.01 2.54 -9.42
CA ASP A 90 22.02 3.93 -9.96
C ASP A 90 20.65 4.49 -10.40
N GLY A 91 19.56 3.80 -10.06
CA GLY A 91 18.19 4.09 -10.46
C GLY A 91 17.84 3.44 -11.81
N PRO A 92 16.54 3.27 -12.14
CA PRO A 92 16.14 2.95 -13.50
C PRO A 92 16.63 4.05 -14.46
N ALA A 93 16.73 3.72 -15.76
CA ALA A 93 17.00 4.69 -16.82
C ALA A 93 15.84 5.69 -16.94
N PHE A 94 15.81 6.69 -16.07
CA PHE A 94 14.83 7.78 -16.02
C PHE A 94 14.89 8.70 -17.25
N ASP A 95 15.91 8.53 -18.11
CA ASP A 95 16.11 9.26 -19.36
C ASP A 95 15.07 8.94 -20.46
N ARG A 96 14.18 7.96 -20.21
CA ARG A 96 13.16 7.50 -21.18
C ARG A 96 11.73 7.38 -20.66
N TYR A 97 11.46 7.58 -19.36
CA TYR A 97 10.09 7.41 -18.81
C TYR A 97 9.76 8.40 -17.69
N LEU A 98 8.59 9.03 -17.81
CA LEU A 98 8.08 10.08 -16.92
C LEU A 98 7.61 9.52 -15.56
N LEU A 99 8.06 10.17 -14.48
CA LEU A 99 7.38 10.17 -13.19
C LEU A 99 6.70 11.55 -13.01
N GLY A 100 5.48 11.67 -13.54
CA GLY A 100 4.64 12.86 -13.34
C GLY A 100 3.67 12.62 -12.19
N SER A 101 3.88 13.30 -11.06
CA SER A 101 2.87 13.43 -10.02
C SER A 101 2.24 14.80 -10.12
N PHE A 102 0.95 14.85 -10.42
CA PHE A 102 0.01 15.90 -10.03
C PHE A 102 -1.37 15.24 -10.06
N ALA A 103 -2.01 15.08 -8.91
CA ALA A 103 -3.37 14.59 -8.82
C ALA A 103 -4.27 15.35 -9.81
N ILE A 104 -4.87 14.64 -10.79
CA ILE A 104 -5.97 15.19 -11.58
C ILE A 104 -7.26 14.68 -10.92
N LEU A 105 -7.81 15.56 -10.07
CA LEU A 105 -9.17 15.63 -9.51
C LEU A 105 -9.74 14.32 -8.91
#